data_AF-A0A929C7R0-F1
#
_entry.id   AF-A0A929C7R0-F1
#
_cell.length_a   1.000
_cell.length_b   1.000
_cell.length_c   1.000
_cell.angle_alpha   90.00
_cell.angle_beta   90.00
_cell.angle_gamma   90.00
#
_symmetry.space_group_name_H-M   'P 1'
#
loop_
_entity.id
_entity.type
_entity.pdbx_description
1 polymer ?
#
loop_
_entity_poly.entity_id
_entity_poly.type
_entity_poly.pdbx_seq_one_letter_code
_entity_poly.pdbx_strand_id
1 'polypeptide(L)'
;MYGICLRFAKNRMEAEDILQDGFIKIFTNLKYFRNEGSFEGWIRRTIINTAINHYKKNLRDLNKIAIEHINITDKTDDDIISKLSVDELIELINELPDGYRIVFNLNVIEGYTHKEIGKMLNISENTSKSQLSRAKHNLKKKIIKLKIRSN
;
A
#
# COMPACT_ATOMS: atom_id res chain seq x y z
N MET A 1 8.72 9.29 -6.63
CA MET A 1 7.27 9.49 -6.42
C MET A 1 6.41 8.55 -7.26
N TYR A 2 6.61 8.42 -8.58
CA TYR A 2 5.82 7.50 -9.43
C TYR A 2 5.82 6.04 -8.94
N GLY A 3 6.96 5.51 -8.49
CA GLY A 3 7.04 4.18 -7.89
C GLY A 3 6.19 4.00 -6.62
N ILE A 4 5.83 5.07 -5.92
CA ILE A 4 4.84 5.02 -4.84
C ILE A 4 3.47 4.79 -5.46
N CYS A 5 3.07 5.63 -6.42
CA CYS A 5 1.78 5.52 -7.11
C CYS A 5 1.55 4.14 -7.70
N LEU A 6 2.56 3.55 -8.35
CA LEU A 6 2.50 2.20 -8.92
C LEU A 6 2.16 1.09 -7.91
N ARG A 7 2.47 1.27 -6.63
CA ARG A 7 2.15 0.30 -5.57
C ARG A 7 0.70 0.42 -5.08
N PHE A 8 0.09 1.59 -5.23
CA PHE A 8 -1.28 1.85 -4.77
C PHE A 8 -2.31 1.69 -5.91
N ALA A 9 -1.90 1.97 -7.15
CA ALA A 9 -2.73 1.88 -8.36
C ALA A 9 -2.93 0.44 -8.85
N LYS A 10 -4.01 0.20 -9.62
CA LYS A 10 -4.28 -1.08 -10.30
C LYS A 10 -3.56 -1.19 -11.63
N ASN A 11 -3.25 -0.06 -12.26
CA ASN A 11 -2.56 0.00 -13.55
C ASN A 11 -1.76 1.31 -13.67
N ARG A 12 -1.00 1.45 -14.77
CA ARG A 12 -0.14 2.62 -15.01
C ARG A 12 -0.91 3.92 -15.15
N MET A 13 -2.06 3.90 -15.83
CA MET A 13 -2.90 5.08 -16.02
C MET A 13 -3.41 5.62 -14.68
N GLU A 14 -3.90 4.74 -13.80
CA GLU A 14 -4.29 5.13 -12.44
C GLU A 14 -3.09 5.65 -11.62
N ALA A 15 -1.89 5.10 -11.82
CA ALA A 15 -0.69 5.62 -11.17
C ALA A 15 -0.30 7.02 -11.64
N GLU A 16 -0.47 7.30 -12.94
CA GLU A 16 -0.26 8.61 -13.56
C GLU A 16 -1.27 9.64 -13.04
N ASP A 17 -2.55 9.27 -12.95
CA ASP A 17 -3.61 10.13 -12.38
C ASP A 17 -3.30 10.51 -10.93
N ILE A 18 -2.96 9.52 -10.08
CA ILE A 18 -2.57 9.76 -8.68
C ILE A 18 -1.35 10.67 -8.60
N LEU A 19 -0.36 10.46 -9.47
CA LEU A 19 0.86 11.27 -9.50
C LEU A 19 0.55 12.72 -9.86
N GLN A 20 -0.25 12.93 -10.91
CA GLN A 20 -0.62 14.25 -11.39
C GLN A 20 -1.41 15.02 -10.33
N ASP A 21 -2.47 14.41 -9.78
CA ASP A 21 -3.26 14.99 -8.70
C ASP A 21 -2.40 15.31 -7.47
N GLY A 22 -1.44 14.43 -7.17
CA GLY A 22 -0.50 14.60 -6.08
C GLY A 22 0.37 15.84 -6.27
N PHE A 23 0.95 16.01 -7.47
CA PHE A 23 1.77 17.18 -7.79
C PHE A 23 0.96 18.48 -7.84
N ILE A 24 -0.25 18.46 -8.38
CA ILE A 24 -1.15 19.63 -8.33
C ILE A 24 -1.34 20.09 -6.88
N LYS A 25 -1.60 19.15 -5.95
CA LYS A 25 -1.73 19.47 -4.52
C LYS A 25 -0.42 19.96 -3.91
N ILE A 26 0.71 19.37 -4.27
CA ILE A 26 2.02 19.80 -3.79
C ILE A 26 2.27 21.26 -4.19
N PHE A 27 2.15 21.60 -5.48
CA PHE A 27 2.41 22.96 -5.95
C PHE A 27 1.42 23.97 -5.38
N THR A 28 0.14 23.62 -5.30
CA THR A 28 -0.90 24.48 -4.72
C THR A 28 -0.64 24.79 -3.24
N ASN A 29 -0.11 23.82 -2.50
CA ASN A 29 0.13 23.96 -1.06
C ASN A 29 1.59 24.25 -0.70
N LEU A 30 2.46 24.45 -1.68
CA LEU A 30 3.90 24.64 -1.46
C LEU A 30 4.19 25.82 -0.54
N LYS A 31 3.41 26.90 -0.66
CA LYS A 31 3.49 28.09 0.20
C LYS A 31 3.23 27.82 1.69
N TYR A 32 2.62 26.69 2.03
CA TYR A 32 2.35 26.28 3.41
C TYR A 32 3.40 25.33 3.99
N PHE A 33 4.41 24.93 3.21
CA PHE A 33 5.51 24.14 3.71
C PHE A 33 6.37 24.98 4.67
N ARG A 34 6.33 24.64 5.97
CA ARG A 34 6.99 25.41 7.04
C ARG A 34 8.42 25.00 7.32
N ASN A 35 9.03 24.16 6.47
CA ASN A 35 10.36 23.59 6.68
C ASN A 35 10.52 22.78 7.98
N GLU A 36 9.40 22.29 8.52
CA GLU A 36 9.37 21.41 9.69
C GLU A 36 9.59 19.96 9.21
N GLY A 37 10.85 19.59 9.03
CA GLY A 37 11.27 18.26 8.55
C GLY A 37 11.66 18.22 7.07
N SER A 38 11.81 17.01 6.53
CA SER A 38 12.26 16.82 5.14
C SER A 38 11.19 17.25 4.14
N PHE A 39 11.60 18.07 3.17
CA PHE A 39 10.78 18.44 2.02
C PHE A 39 10.31 17.21 1.23
N GLU A 40 11.21 16.25 1.03
CA GLU A 40 10.88 14.98 0.40
C GLU A 40 9.83 14.20 1.20
N GLY A 41 9.95 14.19 2.54
CA GLY A 41 8.98 13.56 3.42
C GLY A 41 7.58 14.19 3.31
N TRP A 42 7.51 15.52 3.18
CA TRP A 42 6.27 16.24 2.97
C TRP A 42 5.63 15.94 1.60
N ILE A 43 6.43 15.91 0.54
CA ILE A 43 6.00 15.48 -0.80
C ILE A 43 5.47 14.04 -0.76
N ARG A 44 6.26 13.12 -0.20
CA ARG A 44 5.93 11.70 -0.08
C ARG A 44 4.60 11.50 0.65
N ARG A 45 4.39 12.20 1.76
CA ARG A 45 3.12 12.17 2.51
C ARG A 45 1.93 12.68 1.68
N THR A 46 2.14 13.73 0.89
CA THR A 46 1.09 14.30 0.02
C THR A 46 0.70 13.32 -1.09
N ILE A 47 1.68 12.62 -1.69
CA ILE A 47 1.43 11.57 -2.68
C ILE A 47 0.67 10.39 -2.06
N ILE A 48 1.09 9.88 -0.90
CA ILE A 48 0.43 8.75 -0.22
C ILE A 48 -1.02 9.10 0.12
N ASN A 49 -1.25 10.27 0.70
CA ASN A 49 -2.60 10.72 1.03
C ASN A 49 -3.48 10.86 -0.22
N THR A 50 -2.89 11.28 -1.34
CA THR A 50 -3.59 11.35 -2.63
C THR A 50 -3.96 9.96 -3.13
N ALA A 51 -3.03 9.00 -3.07
CA ALA A 51 -3.29 7.61 -3.44
C ALA A 51 -4.39 6.96 -2.59
N ILE A 52 -4.38 7.20 -1.27
CA ILE A 52 -5.42 6.68 -0.36
C ILE A 52 -6.78 7.28 -0.68
N ASN A 53 -6.84 8.59 -0.94
CA ASN A 53 -8.09 9.26 -1.29
C ASN A 53 -8.63 8.76 -2.64
N HIS A 54 -7.74 8.52 -3.61
CA HIS A 54 -8.09 7.90 -4.88
C HIS A 54 -8.72 6.52 -4.65
N TYR A 55 -8.07 5.67 -3.86
CA TYR A 55 -8.61 4.36 -3.49
C TYR A 55 -9.98 4.44 -2.81
N LYS A 56 -10.14 5.32 -1.80
CA LYS A 56 -11.41 5.46 -1.07
C LYS A 56 -12.56 5.90 -1.97
N LYS A 57 -12.28 6.77 -2.95
CA LYS A 57 -13.28 7.21 -3.93
C LYS A 57 -13.74 6.01 -4.77
N ASN A 58 -12.80 5.21 -5.26
CA ASN A 58 -13.10 4.01 -6.06
C ASN A 58 -13.75 2.88 -5.25
N LEU A 59 -13.50 2.81 -3.94
CA LEU A 59 -14.14 1.83 -3.05
C LEU A 59 -15.62 2.17 -2.79
N ARG A 60 -15.98 3.46 -2.77
CA ARG A 60 -17.40 3.89 -2.68
C ARG A 60 -18.22 3.44 -3.88
N ASP A 61 -17.58 3.26 -5.04
CA ASP A 61 -18.20 2.67 -6.24
C ASP A 61 -18.29 1.14 -6.18
N LEU A 62 -17.60 0.48 -5.22
CA LEU A 62 -17.42 -0.97 -5.12
C LEU A 62 -17.89 -1.57 -3.78
N ASN A 63 -18.95 -1.06 -3.14
CA ASN A 63 -19.48 -1.55 -1.85
C ASN A 63 -19.96 -3.03 -1.84
N LYS A 64 -19.04 -3.99 -2.06
CA LYS A 64 -19.20 -5.45 -1.94
C LYS A 64 -17.86 -6.14 -1.65
N ILE A 65 -17.14 -5.74 -0.60
CA ILE A 65 -16.13 -6.65 -0.02
C ILE A 65 -16.67 -7.09 1.33
N ALA A 66 -17.34 -8.25 1.30
CA ALA A 66 -17.71 -9.01 2.48
C ALA A 66 -16.44 -9.32 3.27
N ILE A 67 -16.46 -8.98 4.56
CA ILE A 67 -15.43 -9.38 5.51
C ILE A 67 -15.62 -10.88 5.73
N GLU A 68 -14.93 -11.72 4.97
CA GLU A 68 -14.81 -13.12 5.31
C GLU A 68 -13.90 -13.26 6.54
N HIS A 69 -14.53 -13.58 7.67
CA HIS A 69 -13.89 -13.98 8.91
C HIS A 69 -13.32 -15.40 8.73
N ILE A 70 -12.03 -15.49 8.41
CA ILE A 70 -11.28 -16.74 8.51
C ILE A 70 -10.19 -16.52 9.57
N ASN A 71 -10.25 -17.35 10.62
CA ASN A 71 -9.25 -17.43 11.69
C ASN A 71 -7.98 -18.06 11.13
N ILE A 72 -6.89 -17.31 11.09
CA ILE A 72 -5.57 -17.85 10.75
C ILE A 72 -4.59 -17.37 11.83
N THR A 73 -4.14 -18.31 12.64
CA THR A 73 -2.99 -18.18 13.53
C THR A 73 -1.75 -18.64 12.77
N ASP A 74 -0.76 -17.77 12.55
CA ASP A 74 0.60 -18.22 12.28
C ASP A 74 1.65 -17.14 12.57
N LYS A 75 2.76 -17.58 13.17
CA LYS A 75 3.98 -16.80 13.44
C LYS A 75 4.77 -16.62 12.14
N THR A 76 5.28 -15.41 11.88
CA THR A 76 6.04 -15.11 10.65
C THR A 76 7.51 -14.85 10.94
N ASP A 77 8.38 -15.65 10.31
CA ASP A 77 9.79 -15.33 10.10
C ASP A 77 9.92 -14.29 8.97
N ASP A 78 10.52 -13.14 9.31
CA ASP A 78 10.80 -12.02 8.40
C ASP A 78 12.18 -12.21 7.76
N ASP A 79 12.32 -12.99 6.66
CA ASP A 79 13.57 -12.96 5.87
C ASP A 79 13.48 -13.42 4.39
N ILE A 80 12.34 -13.24 3.72
CA ILE A 80 12.11 -13.77 2.36
C ILE A 80 12.26 -12.71 1.24
N ILE A 81 12.37 -11.43 1.58
CA ILE A 81 12.19 -10.31 0.62
C ILE A 81 13.48 -9.93 -0.14
N SER A 82 14.67 -10.35 0.33
CA SER A 82 15.98 -9.83 -0.14
C SER A 82 16.45 -10.29 -1.54
N LYS A 83 15.64 -11.03 -2.31
CA LYS A 83 16.05 -11.62 -3.61
C LYS A 83 15.17 -11.26 -4.82
N LEU A 84 14.18 -10.37 -4.68
CA LEU A 84 13.29 -9.97 -5.78
C LEU A 84 13.73 -8.62 -6.36
N SER A 85 13.64 -8.46 -7.68
CA SER A 85 13.74 -7.14 -8.29
C SER A 85 12.57 -6.25 -7.83
N VAL A 86 12.76 -4.93 -7.90
CA VAL A 86 11.73 -3.96 -7.52
C VAL A 86 10.46 -4.13 -8.35
N ASP A 87 10.60 -4.45 -9.64
CA ASP A 87 9.47 -4.64 -10.55
C ASP A 87 8.69 -5.92 -10.24
N GLU A 88 9.37 -7.04 -9.99
CA GLU A 88 8.71 -8.28 -9.55
C GLU A 88 7.98 -8.11 -8.22
N LEU A 89 8.54 -7.35 -7.29
CA LEU A 89 7.89 -7.04 -6.03
C LEU A 89 6.62 -6.19 -6.24
N ILE A 90 6.66 -5.21 -7.13
CA ILE A 90 5.49 -4.39 -7.48
C ILE A 90 4.40 -5.26 -8.11
N GLU A 91 4.74 -6.15 -9.03
CA GLU A 91 3.79 -7.09 -9.64
C GLU A 91 3.12 -7.98 -8.59
N LEU A 92 3.91 -8.59 -7.71
CA LEU A 92 3.39 -9.44 -6.62
C LEU A 92 2.47 -8.68 -5.67
N ILE A 93 2.80 -7.44 -5.35
CA ILE A 93 1.99 -6.56 -4.50
C ILE A 93 0.69 -6.21 -5.21
N ASN A 94 0.72 -5.92 -6.52
CA ASN A 94 -0.45 -5.56 -7.31
C ASN A 94 -1.47 -6.71 -7.47
N GLU A 95 -1.03 -7.95 -7.37
CA GLU A 95 -1.91 -9.13 -7.34
C GLU A 95 -2.65 -9.33 -6.01
N LEU A 96 -2.34 -8.56 -4.96
CA LEU A 96 -3.06 -8.63 -3.70
C LEU A 96 -4.44 -7.95 -3.80
N PRO A 97 -5.45 -8.46 -3.06
CA PRO A 97 -6.69 -7.70 -2.84
C PRO A 97 -6.41 -6.30 -2.32
N ASP A 98 -7.17 -5.31 -2.79
CA ASP A 98 -6.85 -3.88 -2.60
C ASP A 98 -6.59 -3.51 -1.12
N GLY A 99 -7.43 -3.98 -0.19
CA GLY A 99 -7.23 -3.71 1.24
C GLY A 99 -5.92 -4.28 1.80
N TYR A 100 -5.52 -5.48 1.36
CA TYR A 100 -4.28 -6.12 1.80
C TYR A 100 -3.07 -5.39 1.21
N ARG A 101 -3.15 -5.04 -0.09
CA ARG A 101 -2.12 -4.26 -0.81
C ARG A 101 -1.83 -2.94 -0.10
N ILE A 102 -2.88 -2.17 0.18
CA ILE A 102 -2.74 -0.83 0.77
C ILE A 102 -2.19 -0.91 2.19
N VAL A 103 -2.70 -1.81 3.02
CA VAL A 103 -2.18 -1.99 4.39
C VAL A 103 -0.73 -2.46 4.38
N PHE A 104 -0.36 -3.37 3.47
CA PHE A 104 1.03 -3.82 3.33
C PHE A 104 1.95 -2.66 2.97
N ASN A 105 1.60 -1.88 1.94
CA ASN A 105 2.38 -0.70 1.55
C ASN A 105 2.53 0.27 2.73
N LEU A 106 1.43 0.64 3.38
CA LEU A 106 1.47 1.62 4.48
C LEU A 106 2.29 1.12 5.68
N ASN A 107 2.19 -0.14 6.06
CA ASN A 107 2.91 -0.64 7.23
C ASN A 107 4.37 -1.00 6.92
N VAL A 108 4.61 -1.84 5.91
CA VAL A 108 5.92 -2.46 5.67
C VAL A 108 6.85 -1.52 4.91
N ILE A 109 6.32 -0.75 3.96
CA ILE A 109 7.14 0.11 3.08
C ILE A 109 7.18 1.56 3.59
N GLU A 110 6.03 2.06 4.04
CA GLU A 110 5.91 3.45 4.49
C GLU A 110 6.16 3.60 6.01
N GLY A 111 6.08 2.51 6.78
CA GLY A 111 6.41 2.50 8.21
C GLY A 111 5.30 2.97 9.16
N TYR A 112 4.06 3.10 8.68
CA TYR A 112 2.93 3.52 9.51
C TYR A 112 2.52 2.43 10.50
N THR A 113 2.18 2.84 11.72
CA THR A 113 1.60 1.96 12.73
C THR A 113 0.16 1.57 12.36
N HIS A 114 -0.32 0.42 12.85
CA HIS A 114 -1.70 -0.01 12.62
C HIS A 114 -2.74 1.01 13.11
N LYS A 115 -2.42 1.77 14.17
CA LYS A 115 -3.26 2.85 14.69
C LYS A 115 -3.38 4.01 13.69
N GLU A 116 -2.28 4.41 13.05
CA GLU A 116 -2.29 5.43 12.00
C GLU A 116 -3.03 4.95 10.77
N ILE A 117 -2.77 3.71 10.33
CA ILE A 117 -3.45 3.11 9.18
C ILE A 117 -4.96 3.03 9.41
N GLY A 118 -5.40 2.65 10.61
CA GLY A 118 -6.82 2.63 10.97
C GLY A 118 -7.50 3.99 10.77
N LYS A 119 -6.84 5.07 11.21
CA LYS A 119 -7.31 6.45 10.97
C LYS A 119 -7.29 6.81 9.49
N MET A 120 -6.20 6.52 8.80
CA MET A 120 -6.02 6.85 7.38
C MET A 120 -7.04 6.14 6.48
N LEU A 121 -7.40 4.89 6.78
CA LEU A 121 -8.31 4.08 5.96
C LEU A 121 -9.75 4.01 6.50
N ASN A 122 -10.01 4.56 7.69
CA ASN A 122 -11.28 4.42 8.40
C ASN A 122 -11.67 2.95 8.67
N ILE A 123 -10.72 2.20 9.23
CA ILE A 123 -10.88 0.79 9.65
C ILE A 123 -10.37 0.60 11.08
N SER A 124 -10.73 -0.51 11.73
CA SER A 124 -10.17 -0.81 13.06
C SER A 124 -8.69 -1.19 12.98
N GLU A 125 -7.95 -0.96 14.07
CA GLU A 125 -6.55 -1.39 14.18
C GLU A 125 -6.41 -2.92 13.98
N ASN A 126 -7.37 -3.69 14.48
CA ASN A 126 -7.43 -5.15 14.30
C ASN A 126 -7.67 -5.56 12.84
N THR A 127 -8.48 -4.78 12.11
CA THR A 127 -8.67 -4.96 10.67
C THR A 127 -7.34 -4.72 9.94
N SER A 128 -6.58 -3.68 10.31
CA SER A 128 -5.25 -3.44 9.73
C SER A 128 -4.28 -4.60 10.03
N LYS A 129 -4.21 -5.09 11.26
CA LYS A 129 -3.37 -6.25 11.63
C LYS A 129 -3.71 -7.51 10.82
N SER A 130 -4.99 -7.83 10.73
CA SER A 130 -5.45 -9.02 10.00
C SER A 130 -5.22 -8.90 8.49
N GLN A 131 -5.47 -7.73 7.89
CA GLN A 131 -5.15 -7.47 6.49
C GLN A 131 -3.64 -7.58 6.19
N LEU A 132 -2.78 -7.08 7.07
CA LEU A 132 -1.33 -7.22 6.92
C LEU A 132 -0.88 -8.67 6.98
N SER A 133 -1.37 -9.44 7.97
CA SER A 133 -1.04 -10.86 8.10
C SER A 133 -1.44 -11.64 6.83
N ARG A 134 -2.64 -11.38 6.31
CA ARG A 134 -3.11 -11.97 5.04
C ARG A 134 -2.27 -11.53 3.85
N ALA A 135 -1.83 -10.28 3.79
CA ALA A 135 -0.92 -9.80 2.75
C ALA A 135 0.40 -10.57 2.76
N LYS A 136 1.07 -10.65 3.93
CA LYS A 136 2.33 -11.40 4.10
C LYS A 136 2.18 -12.86 3.70
N HIS A 137 1.10 -13.52 4.12
CA HIS A 137 0.83 -14.93 3.77
C HIS A 137 0.68 -15.15 2.26
N ASN A 138 -0.11 -14.31 1.59
CA ASN A 138 -0.31 -14.40 0.15
C ASN A 138 0.99 -14.17 -0.63
N LEU A 139 1.76 -13.16 -0.25
CA LEU A 139 3.06 -12.88 -0.86
C LEU A 139 4.02 -14.06 -0.65
N LYS A 140 4.14 -14.58 0.58
CA LYS A 140 4.99 -15.74 0.88
C LYS A 140 4.64 -16.95 0.00
N LYS A 141 3.35 -17.27 -0.13
CA LYS A 141 2.87 -18.35 -1.02
C LYS A 141 3.28 -18.13 -2.48
N LYS A 142 3.10 -16.92 -3.01
CA LYS A 142 3.47 -16.58 -4.39
C LYS A 142 4.98 -16.68 -4.61
N ILE A 143 5.78 -16.13 -3.69
CA ILE A 143 7.25 -16.17 -3.77
C ILE A 143 7.77 -17.60 -3.72
N ILE A 144 7.23 -18.46 -2.85
CA ILE A 144 7.60 -19.88 -2.79
C ILE A 144 7.28 -20.57 -4.13
N LYS A 145 6.10 -20.33 -4.70
CA LYS A 145 5.70 -20.89 -6.00
C LYS A 145 6.61 -20.44 -7.14
N LEU A 146 7.06 -19.18 -7.15
CA LEU A 146 8.01 -18.67 -8.13
C LEU A 146 9.38 -19.35 -7.99
N LYS A 147 9.91 -19.49 -6.77
CA LYS A 147 11.19 -20.20 -6.54
C LYS A 147 11.16 -21.66 -6.99
N ILE A 148 10.02 -22.34 -6.85
CA ILE A 148 9.85 -23.72 -7.32
C ILE A 148 9.84 -23.82 -8.85
N ARG A 149 9.43 -22.76 -9.57
CA ARG A 149 9.43 -22.73 -11.05
C ARG A 149 10.77 -22.35 -11.67
N SER A 150 11.65 -21.70 -10.90
CA SER A 150 12.97 -21.25 -11.34
C SER A 150 14.09 -22.26 -11.04
N ASN A 151 13.77 -23.39 -10.39
CA ASN A 151 14.61 -24.58 -10.22
C ASN A 151 14.07 -25.71 -11.10
#